data_AF-A0A3L7V2C9-F1
#
_entry.id   AF-A0A3L7V2C9-F1
#
_cell.length_a   1.000
_cell.length_b   1.000
_cell.length_c   1.000
_cell.angle_alpha   90.00
_cell.angle_beta   90.00
_cell.angle_gamma   90.00
#
_symmetry.space_group_name_H-M   'P 1'
#
loop_
_entity.id
_entity.type
_entity.pdbx_description
1 polymer ?
#
loop_
_entity_poly.entity_id
_entity_poly.type
_entity_poly.pdbx_seq_one_letter_code
_entity_poly.pdbx_strand_id
1 'polypeptide(L)' 'MVKLRLRDNEKISDAVKRFRKLVEHAGIKKEMRRREFYEKPSEISRRNRRRAERRARLSRLNPNGTGTSSNMTGP' A
#
# COMPACT_ATOMS: atom_id res chain seq x y z
N MET A 1 12.68 -1.10 -1.15
CA MET A 1 13.42 -0.08 -1.93
C MET A 1 12.77 0.02 -3.30
N VAL A 2 12.25 1.20 -3.68
CA VAL A 2 11.59 1.41 -4.98
C VAL A 2 12.65 1.82 -6.00
N LYS A 3 12.73 1.11 -7.13
CA LYS A 3 13.62 1.44 -8.25
C LYS A 3 12.77 1.60 -9.51
N LEU A 4 12.85 2.75 -10.17
CA LEU A 4 12.23 2.99 -11.48
C LEU A 4 13.31 2.90 -12.55
N ARG A 5 13.08 2.10 -13.59
CA ARG A 5 13.89 2.14 -14.82
C ARG A 5 13.18 3.02 -15.83
N LEU A 6 13.91 4.04 -16.31
CA LEU A 6 13.49 4.91 -17.39
C LEU A 6 13.59 4.14 -18.71
N ARG A 7 12.68 4.43 -19.65
CA ARG A 7 12.71 3.93 -21.01
C ARG A 7 13.06 5.09 -21.94
N ASP A 8 13.78 4.81 -23.02
CA ASP A 8 14.44 5.84 -23.86
C ASP A 8 13.47 6.79 -24.59
N ASN A 9 12.18 6.44 -24.69
CA ASN A 9 11.14 7.25 -25.35
C ASN A 9 10.10 7.83 -24.38
N GLU A 10 10.38 7.89 -23.08
CA GLU A 10 9.41 8.40 -22.10
C GLU A 10 9.65 9.87 -21.74
N LYS A 11 8.58 10.67 -21.73
CA LYS A 11 8.62 12.03 -21.19
C LYS A 11 8.85 11.99 -19.68
N ILE A 12 9.66 12.92 -19.17
CA ILE A 12 10.00 13.04 -17.75
C ILE A 12 8.74 13.06 -16.86
N SER A 13 7.69 13.75 -17.32
CA SER A 13 6.41 13.84 -16.61
C SER A 13 5.73 12.48 -16.37
N ASP A 14 5.83 11.55 -17.33
CA ASP A 14 5.21 10.23 -17.21
C ASP A 14 6.04 9.30 -16.34
N ALA A 15 7.37 9.42 -16.39
CA ALA A 15 8.26 8.75 -15.45
C ALA A 15 7.96 9.15 -13.98
N VAL A 16 7.73 10.44 -13.72
CA VAL A 16 7.35 10.95 -12.39
C VAL A 16 6.00 10.37 -11.93
N LYS A 17 5.00 10.28 -12.82
CA LYS A 17 3.71 9.66 -12.49
C LYS A 17 3.88 8.17 -12.15
N ARG A 18 4.69 7.42 -12.91
CA ARG A 18 4.98 6.00 -12.61
C ARG A 18 5.71 5.85 -11.30
N PHE A 19 6.70 6.69 -11.02
CA PHE A 19 7.40 6.69 -9.73
C PHE A 19 6.44 6.94 -8.58
N ARG A 20 5.56 7.95 -8.68
CA ARG A 20 4.56 8.25 -7.67
C ARG A 20 3.64 7.06 -7.40
N LYS A 21 3.14 6.41 -8.46
CA LYS A 21 2.33 5.19 -8.36
C LYS A 21 3.10 4.05 -7.69
N LEU A 22 4.37 3.85 -8.02
CA LEU A 22 5.21 2.82 -7.38
C LEU A 22 5.43 3.08 -5.89
N VAL A 23 5.67 4.34 -5.50
CA VAL A 23 5.83 4.73 -4.09
C VAL A 23 4.53 4.52 -3.30
N GLU A 24 3.39 4.84 -3.92
CA GLU A 24 2.07 4.63 -3.33
C GLU A 24 1.74 3.14 -3.20
N HIS A 25 2.00 2.35 -4.25
CA HIS A 25 1.79 0.91 -4.25
C HIS A 25 2.71 0.18 -3.26
N ALA A 26 3.97 0.60 -3.15
CA ALA A 26 4.92 0.07 -2.17
C ALA A 26 4.52 0.41 -0.72
N GLY A 27 3.50 1.26 -0.51
CA GLY A 27 2.99 1.58 0.82
C GLY A 27 3.97 2.36 1.68
N ILE A 28 5.00 2.97 1.10
CA ILE A 28 6.10 3.62 1.84
C ILE A 28 5.56 4.71 2.76
N LYS A 29 4.60 5.54 2.29
CA LYS A 29 3.98 6.58 3.12
C LYS A 29 3.28 6.02 4.37
N LYS A 30 2.66 4.83 4.24
CA LYS A 30 1.98 4.15 5.35
C LYS A 30 2.99 3.52 6.32
N GLU A 31 4.09 2.99 5.79
CA GLU A 31 5.15 2.41 6.59
C GLU A 31 5.90 3.49 7.39
N MET A 32 6.14 4.67 6.81
CA MET A 32 6.73 5.81 7.51
C MET A 32 5.89 6.20 8.73
N ARG A 33 4.59 6.44 8.56
CA ARG A 33 3.67 6.72 9.68
C ARG A 33 3.62 5.64 10.75
N ARG A 34 3.81 4.37 10.37
CA ARG A 34 3.81 3.25 11.32
C ARG A 34 5.10 3.18 12.14
N ARG A 35 6.21 3.71 11.61
CA ARG A 35 7.54 3.70 12.24
C ARG A 35 7.87 4.98 13.00
N GLU A 36 7.04 6.01 12.88
CA GLU A 36 7.19 7.27 13.62
C GLU A 36 7.18 7.08 15.15
N PHE A 37 6.48 6.04 15.64
CA PHE A 37 6.40 5.73 17.07
C PHE A 37 6.79 4.28 17.33
N TYR A 38 7.45 4.04 18.46
CA TYR A 38 7.69 2.67 18.91
C TYR A 38 6.36 1.99 19.20
N GLU A 39 6.14 0.86 18.55
CA GLU A 39 5.01 0.00 18.82
C GLU A 39 5.52 -1.33 19.35
N LYS A 40 4.97 -1.75 20.49
CA LYS A 40 5.31 -3.03 21.11
C LYS A 40 5.10 -4.18 20.11
N PRO A 41 6.00 -5.18 20.03
CA PRO A 41 5.87 -6.30 19.09
C PRO A 41 4.52 -7.03 19.15
N SER A 42 3.92 -7.15 20.35
CA SER A 42 2.60 -7.75 20.54
C SER A 42 1.50 -7.00 19.80
N GLU A 43 1.57 -5.68 19.77
CA GLU A 43 0.60 -4.80 19.09
C GLU A 43 0.72 -4.91 17.57
N ILE A 44 1.95 -4.99 17.06
CA ILE A 44 2.25 -5.23 15.65
C ILE A 44 1.62 -6.56 15.21
N SER A 45 1.87 -7.64 15.96
CA SER A 45 1.32 -8.98 15.69
C SER A 45 -0.20 -8.98 15.72
N ARG A 46 -0.80 -8.34 16.74
CA ARG A 46 -2.25 -8.21 16.90
C ARG A 46 -2.87 -7.44 15.73
N ARG A 47 -2.26 -6.35 15.29
CA ARG A 47 -2.73 -5.57 14.13
C ARG A 47 -2.60 -6.36 12.82
N ASN A 48 -1.49 -7.09 12.64
CA ASN A 48 -1.28 -7.91 11.45
C ASN A 48 -2.33 -9.02 11.35
N ARG A 49 -2.64 -9.69 12.48
CA ARG A 49 -3.70 -10.71 12.54
C ARG A 49 -5.07 -10.13 12.14
N ARG A 50 -5.49 -9.01 12.74
CA ARG A 50 -6.77 -8.35 12.37
C ARG A 50 -6.82 -7.95 10.89
N ARG A 51 -5.70 -7.48 10.33
CA ARG A 51 -5.61 -7.12 8.90
C ARG A 51 -5.76 -8.35 7.99
N ALA A 52 -5.16 -9.47 8.36
CA ALA A 52 -5.27 -10.73 7.63
C ALA A 52 -6.71 -11.26 7.67
N GLU A 53 -7.34 -11.28 8.84
CA GLU A 53 -8.74 -11.68 9.02
C GLU A 53 -9.69 -10.81 8.18
N ARG A 54 -9.53 -9.49 8.22
CA ARG A 54 -10.32 -8.56 7.40
C ARG A 54 -10.13 -8.83 5.91
N ARG A 55 -8.89 -9.08 5.46
CA ARG A 55 -8.61 -9.38 4.05
C ARG A 55 -9.25 -10.70 3.62
N ALA A 56 -9.13 -11.75 4.45
CA ALA A 56 -9.75 -13.04 4.19
C ALA A 56 -11.28 -12.93 4.12
N ARG A 57 -11.91 -12.16 5.02
CA ARG A 57 -13.34 -11.89 5.00
C ARG A 57 -13.78 -11.17 3.73
N LEU A 58 -13.08 -10.11 3.33
CA LEU A 58 -13.38 -9.36 2.11
C LEU A 58 -13.21 -10.22 0.84
N SER A 59 -12.18 -11.07 0.80
CA SER A 59 -11.95 -11.99 -0.32
C SER A 59 -13.05 -13.03 -0.47
N ARG A 60 -13.65 -13.48 0.64
CA ARG A 60 -14.78 -14.43 0.62
C ARG A 60 -16.09 -13.80 0.17
N LEU A 61 -16.26 -12.49 0.38
CA LEU A 61 -17.48 -11.76 0.06
C LEU A 61 -17.56 -11.33 -1.41
N ASN A 62 -16.44 -11.21 -2.13
CA ASN A 62 -16.42 -10.81 -3.54
C ASN A 62 -15.33 -11.58 -4.32
N PRO A 63 -15.68 -12.69 -5.00
CA PRO A 63 -14.72 -13.47 -5.79
C PRO A 63 -14.30 -12.78 -7.10
N ASN A 64 -15.07 -11.80 -7.61
CA ASN A 64 -14.83 -11.13 -8.90
C ASN A 64 -14.45 -9.63 -8.79
N GLY A 65 -14.16 -9.13 -7.59
CA GLY A 65 -13.83 -7.71 -7.38
C GLY A 65 -12.35 -7.42 -7.67
N THR A 66 -12.03 -6.93 -8.87
CA THR A 66 -10.72 -6.35 -9.18
C THR A 66 -10.37 -5.28 -8.14
N GLY A 67 -9.26 -5.49 -7.42
CA GLY A 67 -8.85 -4.71 -6.26
C GLY A 67 -8.47 -3.26 -6.61
N THR A 68 -9.44 -2.37 -6.68
CA THR A 68 -9.23 -0.93 -6.58
C THR A 68 -9.37 -0.54 -5.12
N SER A 69 -8.27 -0.55 -4.37
CA SER A 69 -8.20 0.08 -3.05
C SER A 69 -8.07 1.60 -3.23
N SER A 70 -9.14 2.26 -3.68
CA SER A 70 -9.28 3.72 -3.56
C SER A 70 -9.82 4.06 -2.18
N ASN A 71 -9.04 4.84 -1.43
CA ASN A 71 -9.44 5.72 -0.33
C ASN A 71 -10.67 5.33 0.50
N MET A 72 -10.43 4.81 1.71
CA MET A 72 -11.38 4.92 2.82
C MET A 72 -10.65 5.60 3.98
N THR A 73 -10.59 6.93 3.91
CA THR A 73 -10.33 7.81 5.05
C THR A 73 -11.62 8.59 5.30
N GLY A 74 -12.18 8.43 6.49
CA GLY A 74 -13.24 9.27 7.05
C GLY A 74 -13.89 8.60 8.27
N PRO A 75 -14.45 9.36 9.23
CA PRO A 75 -14.34 10.82 9.41
C PRO A 75 -13.00 11.27 10.04
#